data_AF-A0A4Q5YVZ7-F1
#
_entry.id   AF-A0A4Q5YVZ7-F1
#
_cell.length_a   1.000
_cell.length_b   1.000
_cell.length_c   1.000
_cell.angle_alpha   90.00
_cell.angle_beta   90.00
_cell.angle_gamma   90.00
#
_symmetry.space_group_name_H-M   'P 1'
#
loop_
_entity.id
_entity.type
_entity.pdbx_description
1 polymer ?
#
loop_
_entity_poly.entity_id
_entity_poly.type
_entity_poly.pdbx_seq_one_letter_code
_entity_poly.pdbx_strand_id
1 'polypeptide(L)'
;MNRILSFFVLIVFIALDNGAAAQSLPVARNIQAAYQKGTRSVEGKPGKNYWQNKAAYTLRVKFNPETRLVAGTVDITYTNNSPDTLRQIWFKLYPNLYKTGTPRESAVSPRDLTEGVVIDSMFINGQIVNKANIGINGTNMTVNRQSLPGGKNMQFRISYHYTLNKTSHVRTGE
;
A
#
# COMPACT_ATOMS: atom_id res chain seq x y z
N MET A 1 12.44 65.05 -36.18
CA MET A 1 12.26 63.72 -36.82
C MET A 1 12.72 62.55 -35.92
N ASN A 2 13.79 62.70 -35.12
CA ASN A 2 14.36 61.60 -34.30
C ASN A 2 13.51 61.13 -33.10
N ARG A 3 12.61 61.97 -32.56
CA ARG A 3 11.75 61.62 -31.42
C ARG A 3 10.57 60.71 -31.78
N ILE A 4 10.05 60.83 -33.00
CA ILE A 4 8.93 60.02 -33.51
C ILE A 4 9.44 58.62 -33.91
N LEU A 5 10.64 58.55 -34.50
CA LEU A 5 11.31 57.29 -34.82
C LEU A 5 11.66 56.49 -33.56
N SER A 6 12.08 57.17 -32.47
CA SER A 6 12.39 56.53 -31.19
C SER A 6 11.15 55.97 -30.48
N PHE A 7 9.99 56.63 -30.62
CA PHE A 7 8.72 56.15 -30.07
C PHE A 7 8.20 54.91 -30.79
N PHE A 8 8.41 54.83 -32.12
CA PHE A 8 8.03 53.67 -32.92
C PHE A 8 8.89 52.44 -32.61
N VAL A 9 10.19 52.62 -32.37
CA VAL A 9 11.11 51.53 -31.98
C VAL A 9 10.77 50.97 -30.59
N LEU A 10 10.33 51.81 -29.66
CA LEU A 10 9.93 51.39 -28.31
C LEU A 10 8.64 50.56 -28.32
N ILE A 11 7.66 50.90 -29.17
CA ILE A 11 6.40 50.15 -29.30
C ILE A 11 6.62 48.79 -29.98
N VAL A 12 7.56 48.69 -30.94
CA VAL A 12 7.92 47.42 -31.59
C VAL A 12 8.64 46.47 -30.63
N PHE A 13 9.44 46.99 -29.69
CA PHE A 13 10.08 46.17 -28.66
C PHE A 13 9.07 45.59 -27.65
N ILE A 14 8.04 46.35 -27.27
CA ILE A 14 7.01 45.87 -26.33
C ILE A 14 6.09 44.83 -26.98
N ALA A 15 5.91 44.86 -28.30
CA ALA A 15 5.11 43.87 -29.03
C ALA A 15 5.81 42.51 -29.22
N LEU A 16 7.12 42.41 -28.93
CA LEU A 16 7.90 41.16 -29.06
C LEU A 16 7.95 40.32 -27.77
N ASP A 17 7.45 40.84 -26.64
CA ASP A 17 7.31 40.08 -25.38
C ASP A 17 6.08 39.15 -25.41
N ASN A 18 5.87 38.45 -26.52
CA ASN A 18 4.88 37.38 -26.61
C ASN A 18 5.37 36.16 -25.85
N GLY A 19 5.03 36.13 -24.55
CA GLY A 19 4.77 34.92 -23.78
C GLY A 19 5.91 33.91 -23.74
N ALA A 20 6.82 34.06 -22.78
CA ALA A 20 7.51 32.92 -22.22
C ALA A 20 6.47 32.01 -21.54
N ALA A 21 5.75 31.21 -22.34
CA ALA A 21 4.91 30.15 -21.82
C ALA A 21 5.83 29.18 -21.08
N ALA A 22 5.67 29.10 -19.76
CA ALA A 22 6.40 28.15 -18.95
C ALA A 22 6.24 26.76 -19.58
N GLN A 23 7.35 26.11 -19.93
CA GLN A 23 7.34 24.78 -20.53
C GLN A 23 6.55 23.84 -19.62
N SER A 24 5.51 23.18 -20.14
CA SER A 24 4.77 22.19 -19.37
C SER A 24 5.73 21.09 -18.93
N LEU A 25 5.80 20.82 -17.63
CA LEU A 25 6.68 19.77 -17.12
C LEU A 25 6.29 18.43 -17.74
N PRO A 26 7.27 17.65 -18.24
CA PRO A 26 7.00 16.35 -18.83
C PRO A 26 6.36 15.44 -17.77
N VAL A 27 5.15 14.95 -18.07
CA VAL A 27 4.43 14.02 -17.19
C VAL A 27 4.91 12.60 -17.50
N ALA A 28 5.27 11.84 -16.46
CA ALA A 28 5.61 10.43 -16.60
C ALA A 28 4.45 9.61 -17.19
N ARG A 29 4.73 8.66 -18.09
CA ARG A 29 3.71 7.89 -18.84
C ARG A 29 2.69 7.18 -17.95
N ASN A 30 3.12 6.66 -16.80
CA ASN A 30 2.24 6.02 -15.82
C ASN A 30 1.23 7.00 -15.19
N ILE A 31 1.61 8.26 -15.02
CA ILE A 31 0.73 9.31 -14.50
C ILE A 31 -0.23 9.82 -15.58
N GLN A 32 0.23 9.91 -16.83
CA GLN A 32 -0.64 10.24 -17.97
C GLN A 32 -1.82 9.27 -18.08
N ALA A 33 -1.57 7.96 -17.93
CA ALA A 33 -2.62 6.96 -17.94
C ALA A 33 -3.63 7.15 -16.79
N ALA A 34 -3.18 7.57 -15.60
CA ALA A 34 -4.06 7.86 -14.46
C ALA A 34 -4.93 9.11 -14.71
N TYR A 35 -4.38 10.14 -15.38
CA TYR A 35 -5.14 11.32 -15.79
C TYR A 35 -6.20 10.98 -16.84
N GLN A 36 -5.82 10.23 -17.88
CA GLN A 36 -6.75 9.78 -18.93
C GLN A 36 -7.88 8.91 -18.37
N LYS A 37 -7.55 8.01 -17.43
CA LYS A 37 -8.54 7.19 -16.71
C LYS A 37 -9.36 7.98 -15.68
N GLY A 38 -9.00 9.23 -15.41
CA GLY A 38 -9.67 10.09 -14.42
C GLY A 38 -9.54 9.58 -12.98
N THR A 39 -8.57 8.72 -12.68
CA THR A 39 -8.32 8.22 -11.31
C THR A 39 -7.46 9.21 -10.50
N ARG A 40 -6.77 10.13 -11.17
CA ARG A 40 -5.96 11.20 -10.57
C ARG A 40 -6.21 12.51 -11.33
N SER A 41 -6.27 13.64 -10.63
CA SER A 41 -6.31 14.97 -11.27
C SER A 41 -4.90 15.53 -11.46
N VAL A 42 -4.75 16.50 -12.38
CA VAL A 42 -3.49 17.23 -12.59
C VAL A 42 -3.04 18.03 -11.36
N GLU A 43 -3.98 18.40 -10.49
CA GLU A 43 -3.74 19.07 -9.21
C GLU A 43 -3.29 18.10 -8.10
N GLY A 44 -3.14 16.81 -8.39
CA GLY A 44 -2.75 15.78 -7.43
C GLY A 44 -3.87 15.28 -6.52
N LYS A 45 -5.10 15.79 -6.68
CA LYS A 45 -6.29 15.30 -5.96
C LYS A 45 -6.76 13.96 -6.55
N PRO A 46 -7.49 13.14 -5.77
CA PRO A 46 -8.33 12.07 -6.31
C PRO A 46 -9.16 12.55 -7.50
N GLY A 47 -9.10 11.82 -8.62
CA GLY A 47 -9.94 12.13 -9.78
C GLY A 47 -11.37 11.61 -9.60
N LYS A 48 -12.26 11.95 -10.54
CA LYS A 48 -13.68 11.51 -10.52
C LYS A 48 -13.87 9.99 -10.48
N ASN A 49 -12.92 9.22 -11.02
CA ASN A 49 -12.94 7.76 -11.07
C ASN A 49 -11.99 7.16 -10.02
N TYR A 50 -11.59 7.93 -9.00
CA TYR A 50 -10.75 7.44 -7.92
C TYR A 50 -11.46 6.35 -7.13
N TRP A 51 -10.70 5.35 -6.70
CA TRP A 51 -11.20 4.24 -5.90
C TRP A 51 -10.19 3.88 -4.80
N GLN A 52 -10.69 3.29 -3.71
CA GLN A 52 -9.89 2.73 -2.64
C GLN A 52 -10.49 1.41 -2.21
N ASN A 53 -9.67 0.37 -2.09
CA ASN A 53 -10.14 -0.88 -1.49
C ASN A 53 -10.43 -0.69 -0.01
N LYS A 54 -11.35 -1.50 0.52
CA LYS A 54 -11.78 -1.43 1.92
C LYS A 54 -11.60 -2.78 2.58
N ALA A 55 -11.12 -2.79 3.83
CA ALA A 55 -11.07 -3.97 4.66
C ALA A 55 -11.75 -3.67 6.01
N ALA A 56 -12.74 -4.47 6.37
CA ALA A 56 -13.38 -4.42 7.68
C ALA A 56 -12.87 -5.57 8.54
N TYR A 57 -12.46 -5.28 9.78
CA TYR A 57 -11.83 -6.23 10.68
C TYR A 57 -12.66 -6.45 11.93
N THR A 58 -12.76 -7.71 12.37
CA THR A 58 -13.19 -8.07 13.73
C THR A 58 -12.07 -8.87 14.37
N LEU A 59 -11.45 -8.29 15.39
CA LEU A 59 -10.26 -8.82 16.05
C LEU A 59 -10.62 -9.36 17.43
N ARG A 60 -10.19 -10.58 17.73
CA ARG A 60 -10.23 -11.17 19.07
C ARG A 60 -8.81 -11.58 19.41
N VAL A 61 -8.17 -10.85 20.33
CA VAL A 61 -6.75 -10.99 20.64
C VAL A 61 -6.57 -11.23 22.14
N LYS A 62 -5.66 -12.13 22.48
CA LYS A 62 -5.17 -12.36 23.84
C LYS A 62 -3.67 -12.09 23.87
N PHE A 63 -3.23 -11.42 24.92
CA PHE A 63 -1.82 -11.17 25.20
C PHE A 63 -1.46 -11.72 26.57
N ASN A 64 -0.42 -12.53 26.64
CA ASN A 64 0.18 -12.96 27.90
C ASN A 64 1.47 -12.15 28.13
N PRO A 65 1.55 -11.29 29.16
CA PRO A 65 2.71 -10.44 29.41
C PRO A 65 3.95 -11.22 29.89
N GLU A 66 3.77 -12.34 30.60
CA GLU A 66 4.88 -13.16 31.12
C GLU A 66 5.62 -13.86 29.98
N THR A 67 4.87 -14.44 29.04
CA THR A 67 5.44 -15.17 27.90
C THR A 67 5.64 -14.28 26.66
N ARG A 68 5.01 -13.10 26.64
CA ARG A 68 4.85 -12.20 25.50
C ARG A 68 4.10 -12.81 24.32
N LEU A 69 3.34 -13.88 24.55
CA LEU A 69 2.57 -14.52 23.49
C LEU A 69 1.36 -13.65 23.14
N VAL A 70 1.26 -13.30 21.85
CA VAL A 70 0.06 -12.73 21.24
C VAL A 70 -0.60 -13.85 20.44
N ALA A 71 -1.86 -14.14 20.73
CA ALA A 71 -2.66 -15.10 19.98
C ALA A 71 -4.02 -14.48 19.66
N GLY A 72 -4.55 -14.75 18.47
CA GLY A 72 -5.82 -14.16 18.09
C GLY A 72 -6.49 -14.80 16.89
N THR A 73 -7.74 -14.43 16.72
CA THR A 73 -8.51 -14.69 15.51
C THR A 73 -8.95 -13.36 14.92
N VAL A 74 -8.75 -13.20 13.61
CA VAL A 74 -9.22 -12.06 12.85
C VAL A 74 -10.21 -12.51 11.78
N ASP A 75 -11.38 -11.89 11.78
CA ASP A 75 -12.31 -11.94 10.65
C ASP A 75 -12.11 -10.69 9.80
N ILE A 76 -11.95 -10.86 8.49
CA ILE A 76 -11.70 -9.76 7.54
C ILE A 76 -12.72 -9.85 6.42
N THR A 77 -13.47 -8.78 6.18
CA THR A 77 -14.23 -8.61 4.92
C THR A 77 -13.48 -7.62 4.05
N TYR A 78 -12.85 -8.12 3.00
CA TYR A 78 -12.12 -7.30 2.04
C TYR A 78 -13.01 -7.01 0.83
N THR A 79 -13.17 -5.74 0.47
CA THR A 79 -13.94 -5.27 -0.69
C THR A 79 -12.99 -4.70 -1.73
N ASN A 80 -13.00 -5.29 -2.93
CA ASN A 80 -12.26 -4.79 -4.07
C ASN A 80 -13.07 -3.72 -4.78
N ASN A 81 -12.78 -2.45 -4.52
CA ASN A 81 -13.40 -1.33 -5.22
C ASN A 81 -12.63 -0.95 -6.50
N SER A 82 -11.51 -1.62 -6.80
CA SER A 82 -10.84 -1.48 -8.08
C SER A 82 -11.74 -1.93 -9.23
N PRO A 83 -11.67 -1.29 -10.41
CA PRO A 83 -12.26 -1.84 -11.63
C PRO A 83 -11.57 -3.14 -12.06
N ASP A 84 -10.33 -3.37 -11.62
CA ASP A 84 -9.51 -4.52 -12.01
C ASP A 84 -9.76 -5.72 -11.08
N THR A 85 -9.60 -6.92 -11.63
CA THR A 85 -9.69 -8.16 -10.84
C THR A 85 -8.38 -8.42 -10.09
N LEU A 86 -8.46 -8.58 -8.77
CA LEU A 86 -7.31 -8.99 -7.97
C LEU A 86 -7.08 -10.49 -8.12
N ARG A 87 -5.87 -10.87 -8.54
CA ARG A 87 -5.44 -12.28 -8.70
C ARG A 87 -4.66 -12.83 -7.50
N GLN A 88 -4.37 -11.96 -6.53
CA GLN A 88 -3.65 -12.31 -5.32
C GLN A 88 -4.07 -11.36 -4.21
N ILE A 89 -4.24 -11.90 -3.01
CA ILE A 89 -4.48 -11.13 -1.80
C ILE A 89 -3.23 -11.23 -0.93
N TRP A 90 -2.78 -10.07 -0.45
CA TRP A 90 -1.58 -9.92 0.35
C TRP A 90 -1.97 -9.49 1.76
N PHE A 91 -1.28 -10.05 2.74
CA PHE A 91 -1.40 -9.69 4.14
C PHE A 91 -0.03 -9.24 4.65
N LYS A 92 -0.04 -8.23 5.52
CA LYS A 92 1.16 -7.75 6.18
C LYS A 92 1.32 -8.45 7.52
N LEU A 93 2.42 -9.16 7.68
CA LEU A 93 2.86 -9.80 8.91
C LEU A 93 4.02 -8.97 9.50
N TYR A 94 3.73 -7.74 9.91
CA TYR A 94 4.75 -6.82 10.42
C TYR A 94 5.61 -7.37 11.57
N PRO A 95 5.11 -8.21 12.50
CA PRO A 95 5.97 -8.83 13.52
C PRO A 95 7.11 -9.69 12.93
N ASN A 96 6.98 -10.16 11.69
CA ASN A 96 8.06 -10.90 11.01
C ASN A 96 9.29 -10.04 10.72
N LEU A 97 9.24 -8.71 10.93
CA LEU A 97 10.46 -7.91 10.98
C LEU A 97 11.47 -8.51 11.97
N TYR A 98 10.99 -9.09 13.07
CA TYR A 98 11.80 -9.76 14.10
C TYR A 98 12.00 -11.26 13.87
N LYS A 99 11.46 -11.83 12.78
CA LYS A 99 11.63 -13.25 12.49
C LYS A 99 13.08 -13.56 12.14
N THR A 100 13.68 -14.58 12.76
CA THR A 100 15.03 -15.05 12.42
C THR A 100 15.16 -15.30 10.92
N GLY A 101 16.25 -14.80 10.32
CA GLY A 101 16.53 -14.92 8.88
C GLY A 101 15.77 -13.95 7.96
N THR A 102 14.92 -13.06 8.47
CA THR A 102 14.28 -12.04 7.62
C THR A 102 15.27 -10.95 7.23
N PRO A 103 15.45 -10.66 5.92
CA PRO A 103 16.29 -9.55 5.47
C PRO A 103 15.76 -8.21 5.99
N ARG A 104 16.67 -7.37 6.45
CA ARG A 104 16.37 -6.06 7.04
C ARG A 104 17.59 -5.15 6.89
N GLU A 105 17.34 -3.86 6.66
CA GLU A 105 18.39 -2.83 6.56
C GLU A 105 19.13 -2.63 7.89
N SER A 106 18.38 -2.58 9.00
CA SER A 106 18.96 -2.35 10.32
C SER A 106 19.07 -3.63 11.13
N ALA A 107 20.16 -3.75 11.89
CA ALA A 107 20.36 -4.84 12.83
C ALA A 107 19.29 -4.82 13.94
N VAL A 108 18.90 -6.01 14.36
CA VAL A 108 17.98 -6.24 15.48
C VAL A 108 18.74 -7.04 16.53
N SER A 109 18.55 -6.69 17.81
CA SER A 109 19.22 -7.41 18.90
C SER A 109 18.84 -8.90 18.89
N PRO A 110 19.77 -9.84 19.12
CA PRO A 110 19.44 -11.26 19.16
C PRO A 110 18.33 -11.63 20.15
N ARG A 111 18.20 -10.87 21.25
CA ARG A 111 17.12 -11.08 22.25
C ARG A 111 15.72 -10.71 21.75
N ASP A 112 15.64 -9.94 20.68
CA ASP A 112 14.39 -9.52 20.03
C ASP A 112 13.99 -10.44 18.88
N LEU A 113 14.84 -11.40 18.48
CA LEU A 113 14.52 -12.35 17.43
C LEU A 113 13.44 -13.34 17.87
N THR A 114 12.61 -13.73 16.91
CA THR A 114 11.43 -14.59 17.11
C THR A 114 11.30 -15.58 15.95
N GLU A 115 10.36 -16.52 16.08
CA GLU A 115 9.94 -17.40 14.97
C GLU A 115 9.02 -16.70 13.95
N GLY A 116 8.58 -15.47 14.26
CA GLY A 116 7.59 -14.73 13.49
C GLY A 116 6.15 -15.16 13.77
N VAL A 117 5.25 -14.72 12.91
CA VAL A 117 3.82 -15.03 12.92
C VAL A 117 3.58 -16.42 12.36
N VAL A 118 2.93 -17.25 13.16
CA VAL A 118 2.45 -18.56 12.78
C VAL A 118 0.96 -18.46 12.45
N ILE A 119 0.58 -18.99 11.29
CA ILE A 119 -0.82 -19.11 10.87
C ILE A 119 -1.32 -20.50 11.29
N ASP A 120 -2.14 -20.54 12.33
CA ASP A 120 -2.70 -21.78 12.86
C ASP A 120 -3.71 -22.36 11.89
N SER A 121 -4.66 -21.52 11.44
CA SER A 121 -5.68 -21.85 10.47
C SER A 121 -6.11 -20.61 9.67
N MET A 122 -6.58 -20.85 8.44
CA MET A 122 -7.13 -19.81 7.57
C MET A 122 -8.33 -20.36 6.81
N PHE A 123 -9.39 -19.56 6.73
CA PHE A 123 -10.56 -19.82 5.90
C PHE A 123 -10.78 -18.68 4.93
N ILE A 124 -11.20 -19.00 3.71
CA ILE A 124 -11.66 -18.05 2.70
C ILE A 124 -13.11 -18.40 2.35
N ASN A 125 -14.03 -17.45 2.52
CA ASN A 125 -15.46 -17.64 2.29
C ASN A 125 -16.01 -18.92 2.97
N GLY A 126 -15.53 -19.22 4.18
CA GLY A 126 -15.91 -20.41 4.96
C GLY A 126 -15.17 -21.70 4.60
N GLN A 127 -14.37 -21.74 3.53
CA GLN A 127 -13.61 -22.93 3.14
C GLN A 127 -12.19 -22.89 3.72
N ILE A 128 -11.75 -24.02 4.29
CA ILE A 128 -10.41 -24.13 4.86
C ILE A 128 -9.33 -24.04 3.78
N VAL A 129 -8.29 -23.26 4.05
CA VAL A 129 -7.14 -23.10 3.16
C VAL A 129 -6.06 -24.11 3.54
N ASN A 130 -5.57 -24.87 2.55
CA ASN A 130 -4.40 -25.71 2.74
C ASN A 130 -3.16 -24.82 2.99
N LYS A 131 -2.39 -25.11 4.05
CA LYS A 131 -1.17 -24.38 4.40
C LYS A 131 -0.15 -24.30 3.25
N ALA A 132 -0.11 -25.30 2.36
CA ALA A 132 0.76 -25.28 1.18
C ALA A 132 0.42 -24.15 0.19
N ASN A 133 -0.77 -23.55 0.27
CA ASN A 133 -1.19 -22.42 -0.55
C ASN A 133 -0.89 -21.06 0.08
N ILE A 134 -0.34 -21.04 1.30
CA ILE A 134 0.04 -19.83 2.03
C ILE A 134 1.55 -19.64 1.88
N GLY A 135 1.94 -18.59 1.18
CA GLY A 135 3.35 -18.20 1.03
C GLY A 135 3.69 -17.08 2.01
N ILE A 136 4.67 -17.28 2.89
CA ILE A 136 5.18 -16.22 3.77
C ILE A 136 6.64 -15.92 3.39
N ASN A 137 6.91 -14.68 3.00
CA ASN A 137 8.25 -14.18 2.73
C ASN A 137 8.46 -12.86 3.50
N GLY A 138 9.25 -12.94 4.57
CA GLY A 138 9.46 -11.83 5.50
C GLY A 138 8.12 -11.34 6.07
N THR A 139 7.84 -10.04 5.90
CA THR A 139 6.60 -9.38 6.37
C THR A 139 5.43 -9.49 5.41
N ASN A 140 5.58 -10.18 4.27
CA ASN A 140 4.51 -10.37 3.30
C ASN A 140 4.00 -11.81 3.35
N MET A 141 2.69 -11.96 3.44
CA MET A 141 2.00 -13.23 3.24
C MET A 141 1.09 -13.14 2.02
N THR A 142 1.11 -14.18 1.19
CA THR A 142 0.29 -14.31 0.00
C THR A 142 -0.55 -15.57 0.11
N VAL A 143 -1.74 -15.53 -0.48
CA VAL A 143 -2.58 -16.72 -0.65
C VAL A 143 -2.79 -16.94 -2.13
N ASN A 144 -2.30 -18.08 -2.62
CA ASN A 144 -2.36 -18.41 -4.04
C ASN A 144 -3.80 -18.69 -4.49
N ARG A 145 -4.03 -18.57 -5.80
CA ARG A 145 -5.28 -18.96 -6.49
C ARG A 145 -6.53 -18.18 -6.07
N GLN A 146 -6.37 -16.91 -5.67
CA GLN A 146 -7.51 -16.05 -5.36
C GLN A 146 -7.90 -15.22 -6.58
N SER A 147 -9.19 -15.11 -6.86
CA SER A 147 -9.71 -14.22 -7.87
C SER A 147 -10.85 -13.41 -7.28
N LEU A 148 -10.62 -12.10 -7.10
CA LEU A 148 -11.61 -11.18 -6.57
C LEU A 148 -11.91 -10.10 -7.62
N PRO A 149 -13.01 -10.25 -8.40
CA PRO A 149 -13.42 -9.26 -9.38
C PRO A 149 -13.68 -7.89 -8.75
N GLY A 150 -13.64 -6.84 -9.58
CA GLY A 150 -14.03 -5.50 -9.16
C GLY A 150 -15.47 -5.44 -8.65
N GLY A 151 -15.70 -4.64 -7.60
CA GLY A 151 -16.98 -4.49 -6.92
C GLY A 151 -17.42 -5.67 -6.06
N LYS A 152 -16.57 -6.71 -5.89
CA LYS A 152 -16.87 -7.89 -5.06
C LYS A 152 -16.12 -7.87 -3.74
N ASN A 153 -16.57 -8.70 -2.81
CA ASN A 153 -15.90 -8.91 -1.54
C ASN A 153 -15.46 -10.36 -1.32
N MET A 154 -14.54 -10.54 -0.39
CA MET A 154 -14.02 -11.83 0.05
C MET A 154 -13.86 -11.81 1.56
N GLN A 155 -14.26 -12.89 2.21
CA GLN A 155 -14.20 -13.03 3.65
C GLN A 155 -13.06 -13.94 4.06
N PHE A 156 -12.29 -13.53 5.06
CA PHE A 156 -11.20 -14.30 5.64
C PHE A 156 -11.45 -14.50 7.12
N ARG A 157 -11.11 -15.68 7.62
CA ARG A 157 -10.96 -15.94 9.06
C ARG A 157 -9.59 -16.54 9.27
N ILE A 158 -8.75 -15.87 10.06
CA ILE A 158 -7.36 -16.28 10.28
C ILE A 158 -7.13 -16.40 11.78
N SER A 159 -6.68 -17.58 12.23
CA SER A 159 -6.15 -17.76 13.59
C SER A 159 -4.64 -17.77 13.52
N TYR A 160 -4.01 -17.01 14.41
CA TYR A 160 -2.56 -16.80 14.40
C TYR A 160 -2.02 -16.62 15.81
N HIS A 161 -0.72 -16.84 15.95
CA HIS A 161 0.04 -16.46 17.13
C HIS A 161 1.47 -16.05 16.80
N TYR A 162 2.08 -15.30 17.70
CA TYR A 162 3.50 -14.98 17.69
C TYR A 162 3.99 -14.53 19.07
N THR A 163 5.28 -14.66 19.31
CA THR A 163 5.94 -14.07 20.48
C THR A 163 6.34 -12.64 20.16
N LEU A 164 5.92 -11.67 20.97
CA LEU A 164 6.33 -10.27 20.82
C LEU A 164 7.83 -10.11 21.18
N ASN A 165 8.51 -9.21 20.46
CA ASN A 165 9.91 -8.87 20.72
C ASN A 165 10.08 -8.29 22.15
N LYS A 166 11.30 -8.36 22.70
CA LYS A 166 11.56 -8.07 24.12
C LYS A 166 11.77 -6.59 24.42
N THR A 167 12.53 -5.88 23.60
CA THR A 167 13.11 -4.56 23.90
C THR A 167 13.05 -3.56 22.76
N SER A 168 12.90 -4.02 21.52
CA SER A 168 12.91 -3.11 20.36
C SER A 168 11.61 -2.30 20.22
N HIS A 169 11.76 -1.02 19.86
CA HIS A 169 10.66 -0.07 19.60
C HIS A 169 10.62 0.41 18.14
N VAL A 170 11.19 -0.38 17.22
CA VAL A 170 11.15 -0.03 15.78
C VAL A 170 9.70 0.05 15.36
N ARG A 171 9.31 1.20 14.77
CA ARG A 171 7.99 1.32 14.16
C ARG A 171 7.94 0.42 12.93
N THR A 172 7.05 -0.56 12.95
CA THR A 172 6.92 -1.56 11.89
C THR A 172 5.83 -1.23 10.86
N GLY A 173 5.26 -0.02 10.94
CA GLY A 173 4.43 0.60 9.91
C GLY A 173 3.17 1.29 10.45
N GLU A 174 2.90 2.50 9.92
CA GLU A 174 1.65 2.91 9.28
C GLU A 174 2.04 3.55 7.94
#